data_AF-K3WS68-F1
#
_entry.id   AF-K3WS68-F1
#
_cell.length_a   1.000
_cell.length_b   1.000
_cell.length_c   1.000
_cell.angle_alpha   90.00
_cell.angle_beta   90.00
_cell.angle_gamma   90.00
#
_symmetry.space_group_name_H-M   'P 1'
#
loop_
_entity.id
_entity.type
_entity.pdbx_description
1 polymer ?
#
loop_
_entity_poly.entity_id
_entity_poly.type
_entity_poly.pdbx_seq_one_letter_code
_entity_poly.pdbx_strand_id
1 'polypeptide(L)'
;MFATQILLGGQEGISSSCVFDGTLIPIASESHSCIRRVFQQHLQHEQKRMGSTTEFLDVRGGIVAIDGGFKSADLDAHGVTNLATIHLVFVSGDVDAQTMDSFANKAQQHNDETRPRVLLCVPVPSYQELASIARLSGAYMVQSWRELLPTAIGHKQIQVRLVEISSPERISDDDGMGVCNKYGSTLFLQVRRAQDVKAASMPRCLFKTLLVRGATQSEANELQQQVRKALHRILNTLQTGQLLPSSGAFLCACAAELRMHVDQLQPQYIATSNGNSAYLLEGHQSIESAIVLERIVDALSQLSATLLQNTGEDSMDLLHQVAKVRHVQRNYVDGIQSVGCEKFYAACPFSSAEYCALPKRKTPRRPHYRFDVPNSTEAAFRKSFRVLELLLNIGKYTINSASSA
;
A
#
# COMPACT_ATOMS: atom_id res chain seq x y z
N MET A 1 5.06 13.25 2.95
CA MET A 1 4.35 11.95 3.03
C MET A 1 3.12 12.05 2.15
N PHE A 2 3.07 11.34 1.03
CA PHE A 2 1.87 11.25 0.18
C PHE A 2 0.91 10.28 0.86
N ALA A 3 -0.26 10.74 1.24
CA ALA A 3 -1.30 9.86 1.75
C ALA A 3 -2.14 9.41 0.56
N THR A 4 -1.86 8.20 0.09
CA THR A 4 -2.62 7.56 -1.00
C THR A 4 -3.60 6.57 -0.39
N GLN A 5 -4.90 6.84 -0.51
CA GLN A 5 -5.94 5.86 -0.22
C GLN A 5 -6.10 4.96 -1.45
N ILE A 6 -6.29 3.65 -1.26
CA ILE A 6 -6.54 2.72 -2.37
C ILE A 6 -7.86 2.02 -2.09
N LEU A 7 -8.87 2.29 -2.89
CA LEU A 7 -10.21 1.75 -2.75
C LEU A 7 -10.54 0.78 -3.88
N LEU A 8 -11.55 -0.06 -3.64
CA LEU A 8 -12.13 -0.92 -4.65
C LEU A 8 -13.36 -0.20 -5.22
N GLY A 9 -13.33 0.07 -6.52
CA GLY A 9 -14.51 0.47 -7.28
C GLY A 9 -15.25 -0.80 -7.70
N GLY A 10 -16.58 -0.73 -7.77
CA GLY A 10 -17.42 -1.84 -8.21
C GLY A 10 -16.97 -2.51 -9.53
N GLN A 11 -17.60 -3.63 -9.85
CA GLN A 11 -17.26 -4.40 -11.05
C GLN A 11 -17.51 -3.58 -12.32
N GLU A 12 -16.59 -3.65 -13.27
CA GLU A 12 -16.79 -3.16 -14.65
C GLU A 12 -16.34 -4.25 -15.62
N GLY A 13 -16.95 -4.32 -16.81
CA GLY A 13 -16.54 -5.27 -17.85
C GLY A 13 -15.12 -5.05 -18.39
N ILE A 14 -14.47 -3.93 -18.02
CA ILE A 14 -13.09 -3.57 -18.40
C ILE A 14 -12.40 -2.94 -17.18
N SER A 15 -11.20 -3.41 -16.83
CA SER A 15 -10.42 -2.92 -15.68
C SER A 15 -9.99 -1.45 -15.88
N SER A 16 -10.79 -0.49 -15.40
CA SER A 16 -10.52 0.95 -15.53
C SER A 16 -10.22 1.62 -14.17
N SER A 17 -8.96 1.50 -13.71
CA SER A 17 -8.55 2.17 -12.46
C SER A 17 -8.41 3.68 -12.68
N CYS A 18 -8.87 4.49 -11.72
CA CYS A 18 -8.87 5.96 -11.81
C CYS A 18 -8.29 6.61 -10.55
N VAL A 19 -7.66 7.78 -10.73
CA VAL A 19 -7.04 8.55 -9.64
C VAL A 19 -7.86 9.82 -9.39
N PHE A 20 -8.25 10.03 -8.14
CA PHE A 20 -8.99 11.18 -7.68
C PHE A 20 -8.11 12.04 -6.77
N ASP A 21 -8.28 13.36 -6.85
CA ASP A 21 -7.69 14.28 -5.88
C ASP A 21 -8.53 14.28 -4.59
N GLY A 22 -7.86 14.25 -3.44
CA GLY A 22 -8.50 14.18 -2.13
C GLY A 22 -8.75 12.76 -1.66
N THR A 23 -9.78 12.61 -0.82
CA THR A 23 -10.24 11.34 -0.23
C THR A 23 -11.58 10.97 -0.85
N LEU A 24 -11.79 9.69 -1.13
CA LEU A 24 -13.11 9.15 -1.49
C LEU A 24 -13.67 8.38 -0.29
N ILE A 25 -14.94 8.61 0.00
CA ILE A 25 -15.64 7.93 1.09
C ILE A 25 -16.72 7.04 0.44
N PRO A 26 -16.67 5.71 0.61
CA PRO A 26 -17.73 4.83 0.15
C PRO A 26 -19.01 5.15 0.91
N ILE A 27 -20.11 5.40 0.19
CA ILE A 27 -21.41 5.60 0.83
C ILE A 27 -22.13 4.26 0.94
N ALA A 28 -22.59 3.92 2.14
CA ALA A 28 -23.42 2.74 2.38
C ALA A 28 -24.79 2.88 1.69
N SER A 29 -25.31 1.77 1.13
CA SER A 29 -26.55 1.77 0.33
C SER A 29 -27.74 2.39 1.06
N GLU A 30 -27.86 2.17 2.37
CA GLU A 30 -28.89 2.75 3.24
C GLU A 30 -28.86 4.28 3.31
N SER A 31 -27.70 4.90 3.09
CA SER A 31 -27.51 6.35 3.12
C SER A 31 -27.56 7.01 1.73
N HIS A 32 -27.67 6.23 0.63
CA HIS A 32 -27.60 6.74 -0.75
C HIS A 32 -28.68 7.78 -1.05
N SER A 33 -29.94 7.47 -0.74
CA SER A 33 -31.08 8.33 -1.07
C SER A 33 -31.04 9.66 -0.30
N CYS A 34 -30.73 9.60 0.99
CA CYS A 34 -30.66 10.78 1.84
C CYS A 34 -29.52 11.71 1.41
N ILE A 35 -28.31 11.18 1.20
CA ILE A 35 -27.15 11.98 0.79
C ILE A 35 -27.36 12.55 -0.61
N ARG A 36 -27.84 11.76 -1.59
CA ARG A 36 -28.16 12.25 -2.95
C ARG A 36 -29.16 13.40 -2.90
N ARG A 37 -30.26 13.25 -2.16
CA ARG A 37 -31.31 14.27 -2.02
C ARG A 37 -30.74 15.59 -1.50
N VAL A 38 -29.95 15.54 -0.41
CA VAL A 38 -29.36 16.76 0.19
C VAL A 38 -28.37 17.42 -0.76
N PHE A 39 -27.52 16.64 -1.43
CA PHE A 39 -26.57 17.17 -2.42
C PHE A 39 -27.26 17.81 -3.63
N GLN A 40 -28.25 17.12 -4.21
CA GLN A 40 -28.99 17.64 -5.38
C GLN A 40 -29.71 18.95 -5.05
N GLN A 41 -30.33 19.05 -3.87
CA GLN A 41 -30.99 20.28 -3.42
C GLN A 41 -30.00 21.45 -3.33
N HIS A 42 -28.81 21.23 -2.76
CA HIS A 42 -27.80 22.28 -2.65
C HIS A 42 -27.23 22.69 -4.00
N LEU A 43 -26.96 21.71 -4.89
CA LEU A 43 -26.48 21.99 -6.23
C LEU A 43 -27.50 22.77 -7.07
N GLN A 44 -28.79 22.44 -6.97
CA GLN A 44 -29.87 23.20 -7.62
C GLN A 44 -29.95 24.63 -7.09
N HIS A 45 -29.78 24.84 -5.78
CA HIS A 45 -29.78 26.17 -5.19
C HIS A 45 -28.56 27.02 -5.64
N GLU A 46 -27.37 26.44 -5.66
CA GLU A 46 -26.16 27.09 -6.17
C GLU A 46 -26.28 27.39 -7.66
N GLN A 47 -26.86 26.49 -8.46
CA GLN A 47 -27.12 26.72 -9.89
C GLN A 47 -28.07 27.91 -10.10
N LYS A 48 -29.11 28.06 -9.28
CA LYS A 48 -30.01 29.23 -9.32
C LYS A 48 -29.29 30.52 -8.93
N ARG A 49 -28.34 30.48 -8.00
CA ARG A 49 -27.59 31.67 -7.53
C ARG A 49 -26.48 32.11 -8.48
N MET A 50 -25.70 31.16 -9.02
CA MET A 50 -24.50 31.47 -9.79
C MET A 50 -24.69 31.36 -11.31
N GLY A 51 -25.82 30.82 -11.77
CA GLY A 51 -26.09 30.63 -13.20
C GLY A 51 -25.16 29.60 -13.88
N SER A 52 -24.33 28.90 -13.11
CA SER A 52 -23.38 27.89 -13.59
C SER A 52 -23.66 26.54 -12.93
N THR A 53 -23.58 25.46 -13.70
CA THR A 53 -23.58 24.09 -13.17
C THR A 53 -22.23 23.78 -12.54
N THR A 54 -22.14 23.80 -11.21
CA THR A 54 -20.97 23.31 -10.47
C THR A 54 -21.20 21.88 -10.01
N GLU A 55 -20.22 20.99 -10.22
CA GLU A 55 -20.28 19.62 -9.67
C GLU A 55 -19.85 19.55 -8.21
N PHE A 56 -19.12 20.56 -7.74
CA PHE A 56 -18.58 20.63 -6.39
C PHE A 56 -19.36 21.62 -5.54
N LEU A 57 -19.51 21.23 -4.27
CA LEU A 57 -20.02 22.04 -3.19
C LEU A 57 -18.85 22.59 -2.38
N ASP A 58 -18.72 23.91 -2.33
CA ASP A 58 -17.69 24.60 -1.53
C ASP A 58 -18.15 24.76 -0.08
N VAL A 59 -17.48 24.07 0.85
CA VAL A 59 -17.77 24.13 2.28
C VAL A 59 -16.69 24.94 2.99
N ARG A 60 -17.06 26.14 3.46
CA ARG A 60 -16.17 27.11 4.11
C ARG A 60 -16.07 26.87 5.62
N GLY A 61 -15.58 25.69 6.00
CA GLY A 61 -15.41 25.28 7.41
C GLY A 61 -16.68 24.70 8.03
N GLY A 62 -16.68 24.53 9.35
CA GLY A 62 -17.79 23.91 10.08
C GLY A 62 -17.81 22.38 9.97
N ILE A 63 -16.62 21.76 9.93
CA ILE A 63 -16.48 20.33 9.65
C ILE A 63 -16.17 19.60 10.95
N VAL A 64 -16.95 18.59 11.29
CA VAL A 64 -16.81 17.78 12.51
C VAL A 64 -16.45 16.35 12.13
N ALA A 65 -15.56 15.73 12.91
CA ALA A 65 -15.13 14.34 12.74
C ALA A 65 -15.31 13.58 14.05
N ILE A 66 -16.20 12.56 14.06
CA ILE A 66 -16.59 11.80 15.25
C ILE A 66 -16.20 10.34 15.08
N ASP A 67 -15.35 9.84 15.96
CA ASP A 67 -14.93 8.45 16.05
C ASP A 67 -15.76 7.73 17.14
N GLY A 68 -17.06 7.63 16.89
CA GLY A 68 -18.04 7.06 17.81
C GLY A 68 -19.44 7.08 17.21
N GLY A 69 -20.40 6.50 17.93
CA GLY A 69 -21.81 6.53 17.52
C GLY A 69 -22.39 7.93 17.64
N PHE A 70 -23.36 8.25 16.78
CA PHE A 70 -23.97 9.57 16.72
C PHE A 70 -25.48 9.47 16.50
N LYS A 71 -26.26 10.11 17.39
CA LYS A 71 -27.72 10.01 17.43
C LYS A 71 -28.40 11.37 17.36
N SER A 72 -29.67 11.37 16.97
CA SER A 72 -30.50 12.58 16.86
C SER A 72 -30.58 13.35 18.18
N ALA A 73 -30.65 12.65 19.31
CA ALA A 73 -30.65 13.25 20.64
C ALA A 73 -29.37 14.06 20.96
N ASP A 74 -28.25 13.75 20.30
CA ASP A 74 -27.00 14.50 20.49
C ASP A 74 -27.09 15.90 19.89
N LEU A 75 -27.93 16.12 18.86
CA LEU A 75 -28.19 17.45 18.28
C LEU A 75 -28.91 18.39 19.25
N ASP A 76 -29.80 17.85 20.06
CA ASP A 76 -30.68 18.62 20.94
C ASP A 76 -30.06 18.80 22.34
N ALA A 77 -28.92 18.16 22.59
CA ALA A 77 -28.16 18.29 23.83
C ALA A 77 -27.60 19.73 23.97
N HIS A 78 -28.27 20.52 24.81
CA HIS A 78 -27.88 21.89 25.14
C HIS A 78 -26.49 21.93 25.79
N GLY A 79 -25.56 22.70 25.19
CA GLY A 79 -24.34 23.12 25.88
C GLY A 79 -23.09 23.27 25.00
N VAL A 80 -23.08 22.74 23.79
CA VAL A 80 -21.82 22.64 23.03
C VAL A 80 -22.02 23.06 21.58
N THR A 81 -21.43 24.21 21.24
CA THR A 81 -21.30 24.79 19.88
C THR A 81 -22.59 25.20 19.17
N ASN A 82 -22.59 26.43 18.64
CA ASN A 82 -23.71 26.96 17.87
C ASN A 82 -23.84 26.12 16.57
N LEU A 83 -24.84 25.23 16.49
CA LEU A 83 -25.14 24.38 15.31
C LEU A 83 -25.13 25.20 14.00
N ALA A 84 -25.41 26.50 14.10
CA ALA A 84 -25.30 27.46 13.01
C ALA A 84 -23.92 27.54 12.33
N THR A 85 -22.86 27.06 12.99
CA THR A 85 -21.48 27.06 12.48
C THR A 85 -21.03 25.72 11.91
N ILE A 86 -21.85 24.67 12.08
CA ILE A 86 -21.56 23.31 11.63
C ILE A 86 -22.26 23.08 10.29
N HIS A 87 -21.51 22.53 9.35
CA HIS A 87 -21.97 22.18 8.03
C HIS A 87 -21.87 20.65 7.84
N LEU A 88 -20.68 20.08 7.94
CA LEU A 88 -20.50 18.65 7.69
C LEU A 88 -20.12 17.90 8.96
N VAL A 89 -20.79 16.78 9.21
CA VAL A 89 -20.45 15.85 10.31
C VAL A 89 -20.10 14.51 9.69
N PHE A 90 -18.85 14.09 9.86
CA PHE A 90 -18.36 12.78 9.43
C PHE A 90 -18.25 11.86 10.63
N VAL A 91 -18.80 10.65 10.55
CA VAL A 91 -18.93 9.74 11.69
C VAL A 91 -18.40 8.35 11.33
N SER A 92 -17.43 7.82 12.07
CA SER A 92 -16.88 6.47 11.83
C SER A 92 -17.61 5.35 12.59
N GLY A 93 -18.58 5.69 13.44
CA GLY A 93 -19.43 4.75 14.17
C GLY A 93 -20.87 4.70 13.67
N ASP A 94 -21.75 4.07 14.45
CA ASP A 94 -23.15 3.87 14.07
C ASP A 94 -23.90 5.21 13.99
N VAL A 95 -24.56 5.44 12.86
CA VAL A 95 -25.51 6.54 12.65
C VAL A 95 -26.83 5.93 12.23
N ASP A 96 -27.88 6.15 13.01
CA ASP A 96 -29.21 5.66 12.66
C ASP A 96 -29.86 6.51 11.55
N ALA A 97 -30.82 5.90 10.82
CA ALA A 97 -31.52 6.56 9.73
C ALA A 97 -32.30 7.80 10.21
N GLN A 98 -32.84 7.78 11.42
CA GLN A 98 -33.58 8.91 12.01
C GLN A 98 -32.69 10.14 12.20
N THR A 99 -31.42 9.93 12.58
CA THR A 99 -30.41 10.98 12.75
C THR A 99 -30.08 11.60 11.40
N MET A 100 -29.86 10.78 10.38
CA MET A 100 -29.61 11.22 9.01
C MET A 100 -30.77 12.06 8.45
N ASP A 101 -32.00 11.60 8.64
CA ASP A 101 -33.20 12.34 8.20
C ASP A 101 -33.42 13.62 9.00
N SER A 102 -33.16 13.61 10.31
CA SER A 102 -33.24 14.80 11.16
C SER A 102 -32.25 15.88 10.71
N PHE A 103 -31.02 15.48 10.34
CA PHE A 103 -30.02 16.37 9.74
C PHE A 103 -30.50 16.95 8.40
N ALA A 104 -31.02 16.10 7.51
CA ALA A 104 -31.52 16.53 6.21
C ALA A 104 -32.71 17.50 6.34
N ASN A 105 -33.62 17.27 7.30
CA ASN A 105 -34.77 18.13 7.55
C ASN A 105 -34.36 19.47 8.20
N LYS A 106 -33.44 19.46 9.16
CA LYS A 106 -32.89 20.69 9.76
C LYS A 106 -32.11 21.52 8.71
N ALA A 107 -31.45 20.88 7.74
CA ALA A 107 -30.84 21.56 6.60
C ALA A 107 -31.86 22.35 5.76
N GLN A 108 -33.07 21.79 5.57
CA GLN A 108 -34.14 22.46 4.83
C GLN A 108 -34.71 23.66 5.57
N GLN A 109 -34.86 23.58 6.89
CA GLN A 109 -35.41 24.66 7.71
C GLN A 109 -34.47 25.86 7.85
N HIS A 110 -33.15 25.65 7.72
CA HIS A 110 -32.13 26.70 7.85
C HIS A 110 -31.55 27.20 6.51
N ASN A 111 -32.16 26.84 5.39
CA ASN A 111 -31.83 27.41 4.08
C ASN A 111 -32.40 28.83 3.95
N ASP A 112 -31.75 29.76 4.64
CA ASP A 112 -31.98 31.20 4.51
C ASP A 112 -31.36 31.68 3.17
N GLU A 113 -32.08 32.51 2.40
CA GLU A 113 -31.75 32.86 0.99
C GLU A 113 -30.33 33.43 0.81
N THR A 114 -29.75 33.98 1.89
CA THR A 114 -28.46 34.65 1.87
C THR A 114 -27.26 33.71 1.99
N ARG A 115 -27.36 32.54 2.65
CA ARG A 115 -26.28 31.53 2.75
C ARG A 115 -26.84 30.10 2.93
N PRO A 116 -26.89 29.27 1.87
CA PRO A 116 -27.31 27.87 2.00
C PRO A 116 -26.34 27.13 2.91
N ARG A 117 -26.87 26.49 3.96
CA ARG A 117 -26.08 25.71 4.91
C ARG A 117 -26.15 24.25 4.52
N VAL A 118 -25.02 23.71 4.10
CA VAL A 118 -24.87 22.27 3.87
C VAL A 118 -24.82 21.60 5.23
N LEU A 119 -25.95 21.28 5.83
CA LEU A 119 -26.00 20.47 7.05
C LEU A 119 -26.14 19.00 6.64
N LEU A 120 -25.03 18.24 6.68
CA LEU A 120 -25.02 16.83 6.27
C LEU A 120 -24.26 15.98 7.28
N CYS A 121 -24.88 14.90 7.72
CA CYS A 121 -24.23 13.80 8.42
C CYS A 121 -23.80 12.74 7.40
N VAL A 122 -22.56 12.27 7.48
CA VAL A 122 -21.98 11.29 6.55
C VAL A 122 -21.35 10.16 7.35
N PRO A 123 -21.93 8.95 7.31
CA PRO A 123 -21.29 7.76 7.83
C PRO A 123 -20.01 7.45 7.04
N VAL A 124 -18.94 7.12 7.73
CA VAL A 124 -17.61 6.81 7.19
C VAL A 124 -17.25 5.38 7.61
N PRO A 125 -16.89 4.49 6.68
CA PRO A 125 -16.71 3.08 6.99
C PRO A 125 -15.43 2.75 7.76
N SER A 126 -14.49 3.69 7.90
CA SER A 126 -13.25 3.44 8.63
C SER A 126 -12.64 4.69 9.29
N TYR A 127 -11.98 4.44 10.42
CA TYR A 127 -11.15 5.42 11.13
C TYR A 127 -10.12 6.11 10.21
N GLN A 128 -9.50 5.35 9.29
CA GLN A 128 -8.46 5.89 8.40
C GLN A 128 -8.99 6.95 7.44
N GLU A 129 -10.23 6.77 6.95
CA GLU A 129 -10.92 7.73 6.11
C GLU A 129 -11.30 8.97 6.92
N LEU A 130 -11.86 8.78 8.12
CA LEU A 130 -12.18 9.86 9.04
C LEU A 130 -10.93 10.70 9.39
N ALA A 131 -9.80 10.05 9.67
CA ALA A 131 -8.52 10.69 9.93
C ALA A 131 -7.96 11.44 8.72
N SER A 132 -8.29 11.01 7.50
CA SER A 132 -7.90 11.72 6.27
C SER A 132 -8.74 12.97 6.08
N ILE A 133 -10.04 12.89 6.34
CA ILE A 133 -10.97 14.02 6.31
C ILE A 133 -10.57 15.06 7.36
N ALA A 134 -10.31 14.64 8.60
CA ALA A 134 -9.85 15.51 9.68
C ALA A 134 -8.58 16.28 9.29
N ARG A 135 -7.61 15.61 8.64
CA ARG A 135 -6.39 16.26 8.11
C ARG A 135 -6.69 17.27 7.00
N LEU A 136 -7.61 16.95 6.08
CA LEU A 136 -8.02 17.83 4.98
C LEU A 136 -8.74 19.10 5.49
N SER A 137 -9.68 18.94 6.42
CA SER A 137 -10.50 20.01 6.98
C SER A 137 -9.82 20.77 8.13
N GLY A 138 -8.77 20.19 8.71
CA GLY A 138 -8.15 20.69 9.94
C GLY A 138 -9.00 20.46 11.20
N ALA A 139 -9.99 19.58 11.14
CA ALA A 139 -10.76 19.16 12.31
C ALA A 139 -9.91 18.26 13.23
N TYR A 140 -10.23 18.26 14.52
CA TYR A 140 -9.76 17.23 15.45
C TYR A 140 -10.83 16.15 15.57
N MET A 141 -10.40 14.89 15.63
CA MET A 141 -11.31 13.77 15.84
C MET A 141 -11.70 13.71 17.31
N VAL A 142 -13.00 13.62 17.59
CA VAL A 142 -13.57 13.47 18.94
C VAL A 142 -14.27 12.12 19.06
N GLN A 143 -14.39 11.56 20.27
CA GLN A 143 -15.06 10.26 20.45
C GLN A 143 -16.58 10.39 20.51
N SER A 144 -17.09 11.54 20.94
CA SER A 144 -18.52 11.79 21.07
C SER A 144 -18.87 13.25 20.79
N TRP A 145 -20.13 13.51 20.43
CA TRP A 145 -20.63 14.88 20.22
C TRP A 145 -20.51 15.74 21.48
N ARG A 146 -20.65 15.14 22.66
CA ARG A 146 -20.57 15.83 23.95
C ARG A 146 -19.18 16.40 24.24
N GLU A 147 -18.14 15.81 23.64
CA GLU A 147 -16.74 16.26 23.76
C GLU A 147 -16.36 17.31 22.72
N LEU A 148 -17.29 17.74 21.86
CA LEU A 148 -17.01 18.61 20.72
C LEU A 148 -16.63 20.03 21.18
N LEU A 149 -15.35 20.31 21.38
CA LEU A 149 -14.91 21.67 21.65
C LEU A 149 -14.94 22.52 20.36
N PRO A 150 -15.16 23.85 20.44
CA PRO A 150 -15.08 24.73 19.26
C PRO A 150 -13.76 24.61 18.49
N THR A 151 -12.65 24.32 19.20
CA THR A 151 -11.32 24.12 18.63
C THR A 151 -11.19 22.82 17.83
N ALA A 152 -12.09 21.85 18.04
CA ALA A 152 -12.11 20.60 17.30
C ALA A 152 -12.77 20.75 15.92
N ILE A 153 -13.51 21.84 15.68
CA ILE A 153 -14.19 22.10 14.41
C ILE A 153 -13.17 22.47 13.33
N GLY A 154 -13.23 21.77 12.20
CA GLY A 154 -12.42 22.05 11.03
C GLY A 154 -12.89 23.32 10.32
N HIS A 155 -11.96 24.26 10.12
CA HIS A 155 -12.22 25.55 9.47
C HIS A 155 -11.61 25.68 8.06
N LYS A 156 -10.82 24.70 7.61
CA LYS A 156 -10.23 24.75 6.26
C LYS A 156 -11.32 24.52 5.23
N GLN A 157 -11.30 25.30 4.15
CA GLN A 157 -12.24 25.15 3.05
C GLN A 157 -12.01 23.83 2.31
N ILE A 158 -13.09 23.06 2.17
CA ILE A 158 -13.11 21.80 1.41
C ILE A 158 -14.13 21.89 0.28
N GLN A 159 -13.89 21.09 -0.75
CA GLN A 159 -14.80 20.86 -1.85
C GLN A 159 -15.30 19.43 -1.78
N VAL A 160 -16.61 19.26 -1.92
CA VAL A 160 -17.25 17.97 -1.85
C VAL A 160 -18.09 17.72 -3.09
N ARG A 161 -18.01 16.52 -3.67
CA ARG A 161 -18.92 16.10 -4.74
C ARG A 161 -19.31 14.64 -4.60
N LEU A 162 -20.45 14.29 -5.17
CA LEU A 162 -20.82 12.89 -5.38
C LEU A 162 -20.14 12.35 -6.63
N VAL A 163 -19.61 11.14 -6.54
CA VAL A 163 -19.01 10.40 -7.64
C VAL A 163 -19.77 9.10 -7.78
N GLU A 164 -20.46 8.98 -8.91
CA GLU A 164 -21.20 7.78 -9.26
C GLU A 164 -20.39 6.91 -10.20
N ILE A 165 -20.42 5.62 -9.90
CA ILE A 165 -19.64 4.60 -10.56
C ILE A 165 -20.63 3.58 -11.08
N SER A 166 -20.79 3.57 -12.39
CA SER A 166 -21.58 2.60 -13.11
C SER A 166 -21.11 1.18 -12.78
N SER A 167 -22.01 0.37 -12.23
CA SER A 167 -21.90 -1.09 -12.22
C SER A 167 -22.71 -1.60 -13.41
N PRO A 168 -22.22 -2.57 -14.20
CA PRO A 168 -23.13 -3.34 -15.04
C PRO A 168 -24.18 -3.99 -14.13
N GLU A 169 -25.43 -3.97 -14.58
CA GLU A 169 -26.56 -4.57 -13.85
C GLU A 169 -26.23 -6.02 -13.50
N ARG A 170 -26.32 -6.35 -12.21
CA ARG A 170 -26.19 -7.74 -11.76
C ARG A 170 -27.37 -8.52 -12.35
N ILE A 171 -27.09 -9.52 -13.18
CA ILE A 171 -28.00 -10.66 -13.34
C ILE A 171 -28.04 -11.32 -11.96
N SER A 172 -29.17 -11.14 -11.28
CA SER A 172 -29.44 -11.65 -9.94
C SER A 172 -29.64 -13.15 -10.02
N ASP A 173 -28.65 -13.93 -9.58
CA ASP A 173 -28.91 -15.27 -9.06
C ASP A 173 -28.74 -15.23 -7.54
N ASP A 174 -29.85 -15.61 -6.93
CA ASP A 174 -30.18 -15.72 -5.52
C ASP A 174 -29.31 -16.79 -4.85
N ASP A 175 -28.58 -16.42 -3.79
CA ASP A 175 -28.13 -17.34 -2.75
C ASP A 175 -27.91 -16.53 -1.47
N GLY A 176 -28.86 -16.67 -0.54
CA GLY A 176 -29.01 -15.93 0.72
C GLY A 176 -27.91 -16.18 1.76
N MET A 177 -26.66 -15.84 1.44
CA MET A 177 -25.58 -15.70 2.41
C MET A 177 -25.15 -14.24 2.48
N GLY A 178 -25.73 -13.53 3.45
CA GLY A 178 -25.41 -12.14 3.80
C GLY A 178 -23.96 -11.97 4.27
N VAL A 179 -23.01 -11.98 3.35
CA VAL A 179 -21.66 -11.48 3.58
C VAL A 179 -21.70 -9.99 3.27
N CYS A 180 -21.54 -9.16 4.31
CA CYS A 180 -21.40 -7.71 4.20
C CYS A 180 -20.34 -7.36 3.14
N ASN A 181 -20.79 -6.96 1.95
CA ASN A 181 -19.95 -6.48 0.85
C ASN A 181 -19.35 -5.12 1.22
N LYS A 182 -18.29 -5.10 2.04
CA LYS A 182 -17.61 -3.87 2.49
C LYS A 182 -16.97 -3.05 1.35
N TYR A 183 -16.92 -3.56 0.11
CA TYR A 183 -16.09 -2.96 -0.95
C TYR A 183 -16.70 -3.01 -2.37
N GLY A 184 -18.02 -2.86 -2.49
CA GLY A 184 -18.73 -2.79 -3.76
C GLY A 184 -19.60 -1.55 -3.94
N SER A 185 -19.28 -0.43 -3.28
CA SER A 185 -20.10 0.78 -3.40
C SER A 185 -20.00 1.37 -4.81
N THR A 186 -21.14 1.79 -5.34
CA THR A 186 -21.29 2.49 -6.63
C THR A 186 -21.38 4.01 -6.45
N LEU A 187 -21.49 4.49 -5.20
CA LEU A 187 -21.62 5.89 -4.87
C LEU A 187 -20.55 6.29 -3.85
N PHE A 188 -19.76 7.29 -4.19
CA PHE A 188 -18.69 7.81 -3.36
C PHE A 188 -18.88 9.30 -3.10
N LEU A 189 -18.47 9.74 -1.92
CA LEU A 189 -18.32 11.15 -1.60
C LEU A 189 -16.84 11.53 -1.76
N GLN A 190 -16.52 12.36 -2.74
CA GLN A 190 -15.18 12.91 -2.91
C GLN A 190 -15.03 14.17 -2.07
N VAL A 191 -14.06 14.15 -1.15
CA VAL A 191 -13.68 15.29 -0.31
C VAL A 191 -12.25 15.71 -0.68
N ARG A 192 -12.07 16.96 -1.13
CA ARG A 192 -10.74 17.52 -1.42
C ARG A 192 -10.59 18.90 -0.79
N ARG A 193 -9.36 19.35 -0.59
CA ARG A 193 -9.10 20.72 -0.14
C ARG A 193 -9.38 21.69 -1.29
N ALA A 194 -10.10 22.79 -1.01
CA ALA A 194 -10.26 23.85 -2.00
C ALA A 194 -8.89 24.46 -2.33
N GLN A 195 -8.65 24.78 -3.60
CA GLN A 195 -7.39 25.40 -4.00
C GLN A 195 -7.37 26.85 -3.56
N ASP A 196 -6.43 27.21 -2.70
CA ASP A 196 -6.16 28.62 -2.38
C ASP A 196 -5.49 29.26 -3.59
N VAL A 197 -6.23 30.10 -4.33
CA VAL A 197 -5.74 30.83 -5.52
C VAL A 197 -4.51 31.70 -5.20
N LYS A 198 -4.30 32.06 -3.94
CA LYS A 198 -3.16 32.87 -3.46
C LYS A 198 -1.90 32.05 -3.10
N ALA A 199 -2.00 30.73 -3.00
CA ALA A 199 -0.89 29.85 -2.60
C ALA A 199 -0.41 28.99 -3.77
N ALA A 200 -0.08 29.61 -4.90
CA ALA A 200 0.46 28.93 -6.08
C ALA A 200 1.81 28.21 -5.84
N SER A 201 2.44 28.41 -4.68
CA SER A 201 3.71 27.79 -4.27
C SER A 201 3.55 26.57 -3.35
N MET A 202 2.36 26.29 -2.83
CA MET A 202 2.13 25.11 -1.98
C MET A 202 1.68 23.91 -2.84
N PRO A 203 2.24 22.70 -2.62
CA PRO A 203 1.97 21.56 -3.46
C PRO A 203 0.47 21.26 -3.55
N ARG A 204 0.00 21.07 -4.79
CA ARG A 204 -1.33 20.55 -5.16
C ARG A 204 -1.72 19.41 -4.22
N CYS A 205 -2.98 19.39 -3.77
CA CYS A 205 -3.59 18.40 -2.86
C CYS A 205 -2.70 17.18 -2.51
N LEU A 206 -2.17 17.13 -1.29
CA LEU A 206 -1.26 16.07 -0.82
C LEU A 206 -1.92 14.69 -0.67
N PHE A 207 -3.24 14.63 -0.79
CA PHE A 207 -4.05 13.43 -0.68
C PHE A 207 -4.58 13.08 -2.08
N LYS A 208 -4.38 11.84 -2.49
CA LYS A 208 -5.00 11.27 -3.69
C LYS A 208 -5.61 9.93 -3.32
N THR A 209 -6.72 9.59 -3.96
CA THR A 209 -7.30 8.27 -3.86
C THR A 209 -7.17 7.57 -5.20
N LEU A 210 -6.55 6.39 -5.20
CA LEU A 210 -6.60 5.48 -6.32
C LEU A 210 -7.81 4.57 -6.15
N LEU A 211 -8.76 4.65 -7.07
CA LEU A 211 -9.83 3.69 -7.17
C LEU A 211 -9.42 2.57 -8.13
N VAL A 212 -9.30 1.37 -7.59
CA VAL A 212 -8.93 0.16 -8.31
C VAL A 212 -10.18 -0.59 -8.71
N ARG A 213 -10.29 -0.96 -9.98
CA ARG A 213 -11.42 -1.71 -10.54
C ARG A 213 -10.91 -2.93 -11.28
N GLY A 214 -11.70 -4.00 -11.24
CA GLY A 214 -11.47 -5.25 -11.98
C GLY A 214 -12.81 -5.85 -12.41
N ALA A 215 -12.77 -6.83 -13.31
CA ALA A 215 -13.97 -7.52 -13.77
C ALA A 215 -14.61 -8.35 -12.65
N THR A 216 -13.79 -8.89 -11.76
CA THR A 216 -14.23 -9.62 -10.56
C THR A 216 -13.70 -8.96 -9.29
N GLN A 217 -14.39 -9.22 -8.17
CA GLN A 217 -13.92 -8.77 -6.85
C GLN A 217 -12.51 -9.32 -6.52
N SER A 218 -12.24 -10.58 -6.90
CA SER A 218 -10.94 -11.22 -6.67
C SER A 218 -9.83 -10.51 -7.44
N GLU A 219 -10.05 -10.23 -8.71
CA GLU A 219 -9.11 -9.48 -9.56
C GLU A 219 -8.86 -8.08 -9.00
N ALA A 220 -9.92 -7.37 -8.60
CA ALA A 220 -9.81 -6.03 -8.03
C ALA A 220 -9.00 -6.03 -6.71
N ASN A 221 -9.24 -7.02 -5.83
CA ASN A 221 -8.48 -7.21 -4.59
C ASN A 221 -7.00 -7.49 -4.87
N GLU A 222 -6.70 -8.36 -5.84
CA GLU A 222 -5.33 -8.67 -6.21
C GLU A 222 -4.62 -7.43 -6.78
N LEU A 223 -5.28 -6.72 -7.70
CA LEU A 223 -4.77 -5.50 -8.30
C LEU A 223 -4.52 -4.41 -7.23
N GLN A 224 -5.43 -4.27 -6.27
CA GLN A 224 -5.27 -3.34 -5.14
C GLN A 224 -4.00 -3.66 -4.34
N GLN A 225 -3.76 -4.93 -4.03
CA GLN A 225 -2.54 -5.35 -3.34
C GLN A 225 -1.29 -5.14 -4.19
N GLN A 226 -1.34 -5.44 -5.48
CA GLN A 226 -0.23 -5.24 -6.41
C GLN A 226 0.14 -3.75 -6.51
N VAL A 227 -0.84 -2.87 -6.65
CA VAL A 227 -0.60 -1.42 -6.68
C VAL A 227 -0.07 -0.92 -5.34
N ARG A 228 -0.60 -1.40 -4.22
CA ARG A 228 -0.08 -1.06 -2.89
C ARG A 228 1.39 -1.43 -2.76
N LYS A 229 1.76 -2.65 -3.18
CA LYS A 229 3.16 -3.13 -3.19
C LYS A 229 4.03 -2.27 -4.10
N ALA A 230 3.55 -1.94 -5.30
CA ALA A 230 4.28 -1.09 -6.25
C ALA A 230 4.54 0.31 -5.67
N LEU A 231 3.53 0.95 -5.09
CA LEU A 231 3.67 2.27 -4.46
C LEU A 231 4.65 2.24 -3.27
N HIS A 232 4.58 1.22 -2.43
CA HIS A 232 5.55 1.06 -1.33
C HIS A 232 6.98 0.88 -1.87
N ARG A 233 7.17 0.12 -2.95
CA ARG A 233 8.48 -0.03 -3.59
C ARG A 233 9.00 1.30 -4.12
N ILE A 234 8.18 2.05 -4.84
CA ILE A 234 8.54 3.39 -5.34
C ILE A 234 8.92 4.33 -4.20
N LEU A 235 8.10 4.40 -3.15
CA LEU A 235 8.36 5.25 -1.99
C LEU A 235 9.67 4.88 -1.29
N ASN A 236 9.90 3.59 -1.05
CA ASN A 236 11.12 3.13 -0.41
C ASN A 236 12.36 3.42 -1.27
N THR A 237 12.29 3.20 -2.59
CA THR A 237 13.37 3.56 -3.52
C THR A 237 13.68 5.06 -3.48
N LEU A 238 12.65 5.91 -3.46
CA LEU A 238 12.84 7.36 -3.39
C LEU A 238 13.45 7.80 -2.05
N GLN A 239 13.16 7.08 -0.97
CA GLN A 239 13.72 7.36 0.35
C GLN A 239 15.18 6.91 0.47
N THR A 240 15.54 5.75 -0.08
CA THR A 240 16.90 5.21 0.02
C THR A 240 17.84 5.79 -1.03
N GLY A 241 17.31 6.25 -2.17
CA GLY A 241 18.11 6.66 -3.32
C GLY A 241 18.90 5.52 -3.97
N GLN A 242 18.59 4.27 -3.62
CA GLN A 242 19.35 3.07 -3.99
C GLN A 242 18.45 2.00 -4.60
N LEU A 243 19.03 1.23 -5.52
CA LEU A 243 18.40 0.12 -6.22
C LEU A 243 19.34 -1.07 -6.23
N LEU A 244 18.81 -2.28 -6.08
CA LEU A 244 19.56 -3.52 -6.22
C LEU A 244 19.25 -4.16 -7.57
N PRO A 245 20.22 -4.79 -8.24
CA PRO A 245 19.97 -5.52 -9.47
C PRO A 245 19.08 -6.75 -9.19
N SER A 246 17.93 -6.84 -9.85
CA SER A 246 16.95 -7.91 -9.61
C SER A 246 17.23 -9.17 -10.44
N SER A 247 16.25 -10.05 -10.60
CA SER A 247 16.32 -11.26 -11.43
C SER A 247 17.43 -12.24 -11.02
N GLY A 248 17.68 -12.32 -9.71
CA GLY A 248 18.74 -13.17 -9.15
C GLY A 248 20.15 -12.62 -9.34
N ALA A 249 20.36 -11.48 -10.01
CA ALA A 249 21.67 -10.87 -10.16
C ALA A 249 22.31 -10.52 -8.80
N PHE A 250 21.55 -9.84 -7.93
CA PHE A 250 22.00 -9.55 -6.57
C PHE A 250 22.27 -10.81 -5.75
N LEU A 251 21.42 -11.83 -5.85
CA LEU A 251 21.61 -13.10 -5.12
C LEU A 251 22.86 -13.83 -5.59
N CYS A 252 23.13 -13.86 -6.89
CA CYS A 252 24.35 -14.41 -7.46
C CYS A 252 25.58 -13.63 -7.00
N ALA A 253 25.53 -12.29 -6.99
CA ALA A 253 26.62 -11.47 -6.49
C ALA A 253 26.91 -11.74 -5.01
N CYS A 254 25.88 -11.82 -4.16
CA CYS A 254 26.04 -12.19 -2.74
C CYS A 254 26.64 -13.59 -2.58
N ALA A 255 26.17 -14.58 -3.35
CA ALA A 255 26.71 -15.93 -3.30
C ALA A 255 28.18 -15.99 -3.74
N ALA A 256 28.55 -15.20 -4.75
CA ALA A 256 29.93 -15.09 -5.22
C ALA A 256 30.86 -14.45 -4.18
N GLU A 257 30.45 -13.32 -3.59
CA GLU A 257 31.20 -12.65 -2.51
C GLU A 257 31.37 -13.55 -1.27
N LEU A 258 30.29 -14.22 -0.85
CA LEU A 258 30.37 -15.17 0.26
C LEU A 258 31.28 -16.36 -0.06
N ARG A 259 31.30 -16.86 -1.31
CA ARG A 259 32.22 -17.92 -1.73
C ARG A 259 33.67 -17.44 -1.64
N MET A 260 33.98 -16.23 -2.10
CA MET A 260 35.31 -15.64 -1.96
C MET A 260 35.74 -15.54 -0.49
N HIS A 261 34.82 -15.19 0.41
CA HIS A 261 35.10 -15.21 1.85
C HIS A 261 35.31 -16.62 2.41
N VAL A 262 34.54 -17.62 1.97
CA VAL A 262 34.77 -19.03 2.34
C VAL A 262 36.17 -19.48 1.91
N ASP A 263 36.57 -19.17 0.68
CA ASP A 263 37.88 -19.53 0.13
C ASP A 263 39.03 -18.87 0.89
N GLN A 264 38.81 -17.68 1.47
CA GLN A 264 39.76 -17.00 2.36
C GLN A 264 39.85 -17.63 3.77
N LEU A 265 38.73 -18.19 4.27
CA LEU A 265 38.65 -18.81 5.59
C LEU A 265 39.12 -20.26 5.61
N GLN A 266 39.10 -20.93 4.45
CA GLN A 266 39.69 -22.26 4.33
C GLN A 266 41.20 -22.17 4.57
N PRO A 267 41.77 -23.04 5.44
CA PRO A 267 43.19 -22.99 5.71
C PRO A 267 43.96 -23.22 4.40
N GLN A 268 44.74 -22.22 4.00
CA GLN A 268 45.74 -22.41 2.95
C GLN A 268 46.64 -23.53 3.42
N TYR A 269 46.63 -24.65 2.69
CA TYR A 269 47.51 -25.78 2.95
C TYR A 269 48.95 -25.32 2.67
N ILE A 270 49.61 -24.71 3.66
CA ILE A 270 51.06 -24.47 3.57
C ILE A 270 51.71 -25.82 3.82
N ALA A 271 51.92 -26.56 2.73
CA ALA A 271 52.81 -27.71 2.73
C ALA A 271 54.22 -27.19 3.06
N THR A 272 54.56 -27.10 4.35
CA THR A 272 55.96 -26.96 4.72
C THR A 272 56.69 -28.22 4.23
N SER A 273 57.86 -28.03 3.62
CA SER A 273 58.71 -29.05 3.00
C SER A 273 59.16 -30.20 3.92
N ASN A 274 58.69 -30.22 5.18
CA ASN A 274 59.20 -31.06 6.25
C ASN A 274 58.12 -32.01 6.81
N GLY A 275 56.96 -32.16 6.14
CA GLY A 275 55.96 -33.19 6.48
C GLY A 275 55.16 -32.96 7.77
N ASN A 276 55.45 -31.92 8.54
CA ASN A 276 54.69 -31.56 9.74
C ASN A 276 53.59 -30.56 9.37
N SER A 277 52.39 -31.07 9.14
CA SER A 277 51.18 -30.25 8.97
C SER A 277 50.77 -29.65 10.32
N ALA A 278 51.02 -28.36 10.51
CA ALA A 278 50.59 -27.63 11.69
C ALA A 278 49.20 -27.05 11.45
N TYR A 279 48.17 -27.69 12.00
CA TYR A 279 46.86 -27.06 12.19
C TYR A 279 47.04 -25.91 13.20
N LEU A 280 46.93 -24.66 12.75
CA LEU A 280 46.84 -23.54 13.68
C LEU A 280 45.50 -23.65 14.44
N LEU A 281 45.57 -23.75 15.76
CA LEU A 281 44.45 -23.90 16.70
C LEU A 281 43.45 -22.73 16.69
N GLU A 282 43.73 -21.64 15.96
CA GLU A 282 42.74 -20.59 15.64
C GLU A 282 41.70 -21.04 14.59
N GLY A 283 41.87 -22.25 14.02
CA GLY A 283 41.10 -22.76 12.88
C GLY A 283 39.72 -23.36 13.18
N HIS A 284 39.34 -23.65 14.43
CA HIS A 284 38.06 -24.35 14.67
C HIS A 284 36.85 -23.44 14.41
N GLN A 285 36.88 -22.20 14.90
CA GLN A 285 35.84 -21.22 14.62
C GLN A 285 35.82 -20.81 13.14
N SER A 286 36.99 -20.75 12.47
CA SER A 286 37.05 -20.43 11.05
C SER A 286 36.51 -21.57 10.18
N ILE A 287 36.75 -22.84 10.55
CA ILE A 287 36.20 -24.01 9.85
C ILE A 287 34.69 -24.11 10.02
N GLU A 288 34.15 -23.97 11.24
CA GLU A 288 32.71 -23.96 11.46
C GLU A 288 32.02 -22.81 10.70
N SER A 289 32.63 -21.61 10.75
CA SER A 289 32.13 -20.45 9.99
C SER A 289 32.18 -20.70 8.48
N ALA A 290 33.26 -21.30 7.96
CA ALA A 290 33.38 -21.63 6.55
C ALA A 290 32.29 -22.63 6.10
N ILE A 291 32.01 -23.67 6.91
CA ILE A 291 30.94 -24.65 6.64
C ILE A 291 29.58 -23.94 6.60
N VAL A 292 29.28 -23.08 7.58
CA VAL A 292 28.01 -22.34 7.63
C VAL A 292 27.86 -21.42 6.43
N LEU A 293 28.89 -20.65 6.09
CA LEU A 293 28.88 -19.76 4.94
C LEU A 293 28.71 -20.52 3.62
N GLU A 294 29.36 -21.68 3.47
CA GLU A 294 29.19 -22.54 2.30
C GLU A 294 27.74 -23.01 2.14
N ARG A 295 27.06 -23.38 3.24
CA ARG A 295 25.62 -23.72 3.20
C ARG A 295 24.76 -22.53 2.79
N ILE A 296 25.09 -21.32 3.21
CA ILE A 296 24.39 -20.10 2.78
C ILE A 296 24.60 -19.86 1.28
N VAL A 297 25.83 -20.03 0.77
CA VAL A 297 26.14 -19.90 -0.66
C VAL A 297 25.33 -20.90 -1.49
N ASP A 298 25.25 -22.15 -1.05
CA ASP A 298 24.47 -23.19 -1.72
C ASP A 298 22.98 -22.84 -1.73
N ALA A 299 22.43 -22.38 -0.61
CA ALA A 299 21.03 -21.97 -0.52
C ALA A 299 20.70 -20.78 -1.44
N LEU A 300 21.58 -19.77 -1.53
CA LEU A 300 21.42 -18.65 -2.46
C LEU A 300 21.49 -19.08 -3.93
N SER A 301 22.37 -20.03 -4.23
CA SER A 301 22.53 -20.60 -5.57
C SER A 301 21.28 -21.40 -5.97
N GLN A 302 20.75 -22.21 -5.05
CA GLN A 302 19.51 -22.95 -5.25
C GLN A 302 18.31 -22.00 -5.44
N LEU A 303 18.18 -20.96 -4.61
CA LEU A 303 17.12 -19.97 -4.77
C LEU A 303 17.15 -19.32 -6.16
N SER A 304 18.34 -18.98 -6.65
CA SER A 304 18.51 -18.41 -7.99
C SER A 304 18.16 -19.41 -9.10
N ALA A 305 18.45 -20.70 -8.92
CA ALA A 305 18.05 -21.76 -9.83
C ALA A 305 16.52 -21.99 -9.82
N THR A 306 15.88 -21.99 -8.65
CA THR A 306 14.42 -22.09 -8.53
C THR A 306 13.71 -20.91 -9.21
N LEU A 307 14.26 -19.70 -9.07
CA LEU A 307 13.72 -18.53 -9.79
C LEU A 307 13.79 -18.72 -11.32
N LEU A 308 14.86 -19.34 -11.81
CA LEU A 308 15.01 -19.67 -13.23
C LEU A 308 14.00 -20.74 -13.66
N GLN A 309 13.82 -21.80 -12.88
CA GLN A 309 12.82 -22.84 -13.14
C GLN A 309 11.41 -22.26 -13.31
N ASN A 310 11.05 -21.28 -12.48
CA ASN A 310 9.74 -20.64 -12.51
C ASN A 310 9.49 -19.74 -13.74
N THR A 311 10.47 -19.59 -14.64
CA THR A 311 10.28 -18.84 -15.88
C THR A 311 9.59 -19.62 -17.00
N GLY A 312 9.38 -20.92 -16.82
CA GLY A 312 8.70 -21.76 -17.81
C GLY A 312 9.50 -21.96 -19.10
N GLU A 313 10.82 -21.75 -19.07
CA GLU A 313 11.72 -22.29 -20.10
C GLU A 313 11.77 -23.81 -19.91
N ASP A 314 10.71 -24.48 -20.39
CA ASP A 314 10.52 -25.93 -20.37
C ASP A 314 11.67 -26.59 -21.15
N SER A 315 12.63 -27.17 -20.42
CA SER A 315 13.57 -28.24 -20.86
C SER A 315 14.86 -28.32 -20.02
N MET A 316 15.13 -27.37 -19.13
CA MET A 316 16.41 -27.37 -18.40
C MET A 316 16.34 -28.16 -17.09
N ASP A 317 17.08 -29.28 -17.04
CA ASP A 317 17.35 -30.03 -15.81
C ASP A 317 17.95 -29.13 -14.72
N LEU A 318 17.70 -29.44 -13.45
CA LEU A 318 18.17 -28.69 -12.28
C LEU A 318 19.69 -28.47 -12.32
N LEU A 319 20.44 -29.47 -12.79
CA LEU A 319 21.89 -29.38 -12.92
C LEU A 319 22.31 -28.27 -13.91
N HIS A 320 21.59 -28.13 -15.02
CA HIS A 320 21.84 -27.08 -16.01
C HIS A 320 21.52 -25.68 -15.43
N GLN A 321 20.43 -25.57 -14.68
CA GLN A 321 20.05 -24.32 -14.01
C GLN A 321 21.10 -23.88 -12.99
N VAL A 322 21.58 -24.80 -12.17
CA VAL A 322 22.67 -24.55 -11.21
C VAL A 322 23.97 -24.18 -11.94
N ALA A 323 24.30 -24.84 -13.04
CA ALA A 323 25.49 -24.51 -13.84
C ALA A 323 25.43 -23.08 -14.40
N LYS A 324 24.26 -22.65 -14.87
CA LYS A 324 24.04 -21.26 -15.34
C LYS A 324 24.20 -20.26 -14.20
N VAL A 325 23.62 -20.52 -13.03
CA VAL A 325 23.79 -19.68 -11.83
C VAL A 325 25.27 -19.57 -11.46
N ARG A 326 26.00 -20.69 -11.43
CA ARG A 326 27.45 -20.73 -11.16
C ARG A 326 28.27 -20.01 -12.23
N HIS A 327 27.82 -20.00 -13.48
CA HIS A 327 28.49 -19.22 -14.53
C HIS A 327 28.34 -17.73 -14.29
N VAL A 328 27.12 -17.26 -13.96
CA VAL A 328 26.86 -15.87 -13.59
C VAL A 328 27.71 -15.46 -12.37
N GLN A 329 27.78 -16.30 -11.34
CA GLN A 329 28.62 -16.07 -10.16
C GLN A 329 30.11 -15.92 -10.53
N ARG A 330 30.63 -16.76 -11.42
CA ARG A 330 32.03 -16.65 -11.90
C ARG A 330 32.28 -15.34 -12.65
N ASN A 331 31.38 -14.97 -13.56
CA ASN A 331 31.50 -13.71 -14.29
C ASN A 331 31.54 -12.50 -13.34
N TYR A 332 30.80 -12.54 -12.22
CA TYR A 332 30.89 -11.52 -11.18
C TYR A 332 32.29 -11.43 -10.56
N VAL A 333 32.84 -12.56 -10.13
CA VAL A 333 34.17 -12.62 -9.54
C VAL A 333 35.23 -12.13 -10.52
N ASP A 334 35.21 -12.64 -11.75
CA ASP A 334 36.16 -12.28 -12.80
C ASP A 334 36.06 -10.79 -13.17
N GLY A 335 34.83 -10.25 -13.22
CA GLY A 335 34.57 -8.83 -13.45
C GLY A 335 35.12 -7.94 -12.35
N ILE A 336 34.89 -8.29 -11.08
CA ILE A 336 35.40 -7.53 -9.94
C ILE A 336 36.93 -7.61 -9.87
N GLN A 337 37.53 -8.78 -10.11
CA GLN A 337 38.98 -8.96 -10.11
C GLN A 337 39.68 -8.20 -11.24
N SER A 338 39.05 -8.10 -12.42
CA SER A 338 39.65 -7.47 -13.59
C SER A 338 39.66 -5.94 -13.54
N VAL A 339 38.58 -5.30 -13.08
CA VAL A 339 38.46 -3.82 -13.10
C VAL A 339 38.35 -3.18 -11.72
N GLY A 340 38.19 -3.98 -10.66
CA GLY A 340 37.92 -3.51 -9.31
C GLY A 340 36.44 -3.27 -9.04
N CYS A 341 36.03 -3.46 -7.78
CA CYS A 341 34.65 -3.39 -7.31
C CYS A 341 33.90 -2.12 -7.76
N GLU A 342 34.44 -0.93 -7.45
CA GLU A 342 33.77 0.35 -7.75
C GLU A 342 33.51 0.55 -9.25
N LYS A 343 34.51 0.26 -10.10
CA LYS A 343 34.39 0.40 -11.55
C LYS A 343 33.46 -0.65 -12.13
N PHE A 344 33.50 -1.87 -11.60
CA PHE A 344 32.61 -2.95 -12.00
C PHE A 344 31.16 -2.56 -11.75
N TYR A 345 30.79 -2.19 -10.52
CA TYR A 345 29.40 -1.85 -10.20
C TYR A 345 28.88 -0.61 -10.93
N ALA A 346 29.76 0.34 -11.27
CA ALA A 346 29.39 1.53 -12.04
C ALA A 346 29.05 1.24 -13.52
N ALA A 347 29.70 0.23 -14.12
CA ALA A 347 29.60 -0.06 -15.56
C ALA A 347 28.91 -1.40 -15.88
N CYS A 348 28.70 -2.27 -14.88
CA CYS A 348 28.22 -3.62 -15.10
C CYS A 348 26.79 -3.63 -15.69
N PRO A 349 26.59 -4.31 -16.83
CA PRO A 349 25.27 -4.43 -17.41
C PRO A 349 24.48 -5.52 -16.68
N PHE A 350 23.96 -5.22 -15.49
CA PHE A 350 23.15 -6.15 -14.65
C PHE A 350 21.91 -6.74 -15.33
N SER A 351 21.53 -6.22 -16.50
CA SER A 351 20.46 -6.79 -17.32
C SER A 351 20.94 -7.89 -18.28
N SER A 352 22.25 -8.01 -18.51
CA SER A 352 22.89 -8.99 -19.40
C SER A 352 22.70 -10.42 -18.90
N ALA A 353 22.63 -11.38 -19.82
CA ALA A 353 22.61 -12.81 -19.48
C ALA A 353 23.90 -13.29 -18.78
N GLU A 354 24.98 -12.52 -18.90
CA GLU A 354 26.27 -12.80 -18.25
C GLU A 354 26.24 -12.55 -16.74
N TYR A 355 25.43 -11.58 -16.30
CA TYR A 355 25.38 -11.10 -14.92
C TYR A 355 24.01 -11.30 -14.25
N CYS A 356 23.08 -11.96 -14.93
CA CYS A 356 21.71 -12.13 -14.47
C CYS A 356 21.26 -13.58 -14.68
N ALA A 357 20.71 -14.20 -13.64
CA ALA A 357 20.25 -15.59 -13.71
C ALA A 357 19.02 -15.73 -14.63
N LEU A 358 18.07 -14.78 -14.55
CA LEU A 358 16.84 -14.86 -15.34
C LEU A 358 17.03 -14.32 -16.77
N PRO A 359 16.50 -15.04 -17.77
CA PRO A 359 16.53 -14.59 -19.16
C PRO A 359 15.77 -13.26 -19.33
N LYS A 360 16.24 -12.42 -20.27
CA LYS A 360 15.47 -11.27 -20.74
C LYS A 360 14.20 -11.79 -21.39
N ARG A 361 13.02 -11.28 -20.97
CA ARG A 361 11.78 -11.54 -21.71
C ARG A 361 11.98 -11.08 -23.16
N LYS A 362 11.70 -11.96 -24.12
CA LYS A 362 11.65 -11.65 -25.55
C LYS A 362 10.48 -10.71 -25.84
N THR A 363 10.53 -9.45 -25.39
CA THR A 363 9.61 -8.41 -25.86
C THR A 363 10.41 -7.29 -26.52
N PRO A 364 10.00 -6.84 -27.72
CA PRO A 364 10.97 -6.36 -28.71
C PRO A 364 11.33 -4.87 -28.59
N ARG A 365 10.94 -4.17 -27.51
CA ARG A 365 10.85 -2.70 -27.58
C ARG A 365 11.60 -1.88 -26.53
N ARG A 366 12.09 -2.43 -25.41
CA ARG A 366 12.89 -1.66 -24.42
C ARG A 366 13.86 -2.55 -23.64
N PRO A 367 15.04 -2.02 -23.21
CA PRO A 367 15.86 -2.70 -22.23
C PRO A 367 15.04 -2.87 -20.93
N HIS A 368 14.79 -4.12 -20.55
CA HIS A 368 14.10 -4.46 -19.31
C HIS A 368 15.08 -4.38 -18.16
N TYR A 369 15.23 -3.19 -17.57
CA TYR A 369 15.89 -3.07 -16.28
C TYR A 369 14.94 -3.54 -15.18
N ARG A 370 15.40 -4.50 -14.38
CA ARG A 370 14.65 -5.03 -13.22
C ARG A 370 15.47 -4.75 -11.98
N PHE A 371 14.84 -4.09 -11.02
CA PHE A 371 15.48 -3.70 -9.77
C PHE A 371 14.62 -4.07 -8.58
N ASP A 372 15.30 -4.41 -7.49
CA ASP A 372 14.72 -4.63 -6.18
C ASP A 372 15.05 -3.47 -5.24
N VAL A 373 14.26 -3.35 -4.19
CA VAL A 373 14.41 -2.28 -3.19
C VAL A 373 15.28 -2.79 -2.04
N PRO A 374 16.40 -2.11 -1.70
CA PRO A 374 17.32 -2.55 -0.66
C PRO A 374 16.65 -2.94 0.66
N ASN A 375 15.79 -2.06 1.22
CA ASN A 375 15.11 -2.30 2.48
C ASN A 375 14.21 -3.56 2.45
N SER A 376 13.60 -3.86 1.30
CA SER A 376 12.77 -5.06 1.16
C SER A 376 13.62 -6.32 1.14
N THR A 377 14.75 -6.28 0.44
CA THR A 377 15.70 -7.39 0.34
C THR A 377 16.38 -7.64 1.68
N GLU A 378 16.86 -6.60 2.36
CA GLU A 378 17.45 -6.69 3.69
C GLU A 378 16.45 -7.26 4.72
N ALA A 379 15.22 -6.75 4.72
CA ALA A 379 14.17 -7.26 5.60
C ALA A 379 13.85 -8.74 5.32
N ALA A 380 13.90 -9.18 4.06
CA ALA A 380 13.74 -10.59 3.71
C ALA A 380 14.87 -11.44 4.30
N PHE A 381 16.13 -11.04 4.11
CA PHE A 381 17.27 -11.74 4.70
C PHE A 381 17.18 -11.80 6.24
N ARG A 382 16.98 -10.65 6.89
CA ARG A 382 16.93 -10.57 8.35
C ARG A 382 15.84 -11.46 8.93
N LYS A 383 14.64 -11.47 8.32
CA LYS A 383 13.53 -12.32 8.78
C LYS A 383 13.82 -13.80 8.54
N SER A 384 14.39 -14.17 7.40
CA SER A 384 14.76 -15.56 7.10
C SER A 384 15.81 -16.08 8.08
N PHE A 385 16.88 -15.32 8.32
CA PHE A 385 17.90 -15.69 9.31
C PHE A 385 17.34 -15.76 10.73
N ARG A 386 16.43 -14.85 11.09
CA ARG A 386 15.78 -14.92 12.41
C ARG A 386 14.96 -16.20 12.58
N VAL A 387 14.23 -16.64 11.56
CA VAL A 387 13.50 -17.91 11.60
C VAL A 387 14.47 -19.09 11.72
N LEU A 388 15.56 -19.10 10.96
CA LEU A 388 16.59 -20.15 11.06
C LEU A 388 17.21 -20.21 12.45
N GLU A 389 17.59 -19.06 13.02
CA GLU A 389 18.12 -18.96 14.38
C GLU A 389 17.12 -19.51 15.40
N LEU A 390 15.83 -19.15 15.29
CA LEU A 390 14.80 -19.69 16.17
C LEU A 390 14.68 -21.21 16.02
N LEU A 391 14.65 -21.74 14.80
CA LEU A 391 14.50 -23.18 14.55
C LEU A 391 15.71 -23.98 15.04
N LEU A 392 16.93 -23.50 14.81
CA LEU A 392 18.16 -24.15 15.25
C LEU A 392 18.31 -24.16 16.77
N ASN A 393 17.65 -23.24 17.47
CA ASN A 393 17.63 -23.20 18.94
C ASN A 393 16.52 -24.07 19.56
N ILE A 394 15.66 -24.71 18.78
CA ILE A 394 14.63 -25.63 19.30
C ILE A 394 15.27 -27.00 19.55
N GLY A 395 15.59 -27.29 20.82
CA GLY A 395 16.02 -28.63 21.23
C GLY A 395 14.87 -29.62 21.44
N LYS A 396 13.66 -29.13 21.73
CA LYS A 396 12.46 -29.94 21.97
C LYS A 396 11.21 -29.13 21.62
N TYR A 397 10.24 -29.77 20.99
CA TYR A 397 8.91 -29.21 20.74
C TYR A 397 7.83 -30.15 21.31
N THR A 398 6.66 -29.60 21.65
CA THR A 398 5.50 -30.37 22.09
C THR A 398 4.33 -29.97 21.21
N ILE A 399 3.80 -30.94 20.46
CA ILE A 399 2.58 -30.75 19.68
C ILE A 399 1.45 -31.25 20.55
N ASN A 400 0.41 -30.45 20.73
CA ASN A 400 -0.81 -30.92 21.37
C ASN A 400 -1.36 -32.07 20.52
N SER A 401 -1.25 -33.31 21.02
CA SER A 401 -1.97 -34.43 20.44
C SER A 401 -3.45 -34.10 20.56
N ALA A 402 -4.17 -34.12 19.44
CA ALA A 402 -5.62 -34.03 19.46
C ALA A 402 -6.13 -35.05 20.48
N SER A 403 -6.81 -34.58 21.52
CA SER A 403 -7.60 -35.44 22.39
C SER A 403 -8.61 -36.13 21.49
N SER A 404 -8.38 -37.42 21.21
CA SER A 404 -9.36 -38.29 20.57
C SER A 404 -10.63 -38.24 21.42
N ALA A 405 -11.66 -37.59 20.89
CA ALA A 405 -13.02 -37.66 21.39
C ALA A 405 -13.60 -39.07 21.16
#